data_AF-A0A7V2WVZ4-F1
#
_entry.id   AF-A0A7V2WVZ4-F1
#
_cell.length_a   1.000
_cell.length_b   1.000
_cell.length_c   1.000
_cell.angle_alpha   90.00
_cell.angle_beta   90.00
_cell.angle_gamma   90.00
#
_symmetry.space_group_name_H-M   'P 1'
#
loop_
_entity.id
_entity.type
_entity.pdbx_description
1 polymer ?
#
loop_
_entity_poly.entity_id
_entity_poly.type
_entity_poly.pdbx_seq_one_letter_code
_entity_poly.pdbx_strand_id
1 'polypeptide(L)'
;MQIQWYPGHMHKASKELKEILPSIDLIIEILDARIPFSSQNPMLASIRGNKPCIKILNKDDLADAGKTQQWQEYLDQQKDIKTIAINMSHPE
;
A
#
# COMPACT_ATOMS: atom_id res chain seq x y z
N MET A 1 7.44 23.60 10.92
CA MET A 1 6.46 23.99 9.88
C MET A 1 6.07 22.74 9.11
N GLN A 2 4.85 22.24 9.28
CA GLN A 2 4.30 21.17 8.43
C GLN A 2 3.75 21.83 7.16
N ILE A 3 4.37 21.56 6.01
CA ILE A 3 3.85 21.98 4.72
C ILE A 3 2.59 21.13 4.46
N GLN A 4 1.43 21.78 4.51
CA GLN A 4 0.14 21.15 4.23
C GLN A 4 -0.12 21.23 2.72
N TRP A 5 0.36 20.23 1.98
CA TRP A 5 0.32 20.17 0.52
C TRP A 5 -1.10 20.13 -0.09
N TYR A 6 -2.19 20.09 0.69
CA TYR A 6 -3.52 19.77 0.17
C TYR A 6 -4.65 20.48 0.94
N PRO A 7 -5.21 21.59 0.42
CA PRO A 7 -6.21 22.37 1.16
C PRO A 7 -7.66 21.85 1.01
N GLY A 8 -7.91 20.69 0.40
CA GLY A 8 -9.28 20.12 0.36
C GLY A 8 -9.39 18.68 -0.14
N HIS A 9 -8.72 18.31 -1.23
CA HIS A 9 -8.92 17.00 -1.87
C HIS A 9 -8.47 15.81 -1.04
N MET A 10 -7.29 15.87 -0.40
CA MET A 10 -6.81 14.78 0.45
C MET A 10 -7.62 14.62 1.74
N HIS A 11 -8.13 15.74 2.29
CA HIS A 11 -8.99 15.69 3.47
C HIS A 11 -10.34 15.06 3.13
N LYS A 12 -10.91 15.42 1.97
CA LYS A 12 -12.11 14.79 1.41
C LYS A 12 -11.90 13.29 1.17
N ALA A 13 -10.84 12.90 0.46
CA ALA A 13 -10.52 11.50 0.18
C ALA A 13 -10.29 10.68 1.46
N SER A 14 -9.60 11.25 2.46
CA SER A 14 -9.38 10.58 3.75
C SER A 14 -10.69 10.41 4.53
N LYS A 15 -11.61 11.38 4.45
CA LYS A 15 -12.92 11.30 5.07
C LYS A 15 -13.79 10.25 4.39
N GLU A 16 -13.89 10.29 3.07
CA GLU A 16 -14.62 9.31 2.26
C GLU A 16 -14.09 7.89 2.49
N LEU A 17 -12.75 7.72 2.54
CA LEU A 17 -12.14 6.43 2.84
C LEU A 17 -12.53 5.90 4.23
N LYS A 18 -12.56 6.77 5.25
CA LYS A 18 -13.02 6.39 6.60
C LYS A 18 -14.50 6.01 6.64
N GLU A 19 -15.33 6.63 5.81
CA GLU A 19 -16.77 6.34 5.72
C GLU A 19 -17.04 4.99 5.04
N ILE A 20 -16.30 4.63 4.00
CA ILE A 20 -16.45 3.35 3.30
C ILE A 20 -15.71 2.20 4.00
N LEU A 21 -14.72 2.50 4.84
CA LEU A 21 -13.88 1.49 5.48
C LEU A 21 -14.67 0.40 6.22
N PRO A 22 -15.72 0.70 7.01
CA PRO A 22 -16.50 -0.33 7.71
C PRO A 22 -17.19 -1.34 6.80
N SER A 23 -17.50 -0.98 5.55
CA SER A 23 -18.17 -1.85 4.58
C SER A 23 -17.19 -2.61 3.66
N ILE A 24 -15.88 -2.51 3.92
CA ILE A 24 -14.84 -3.17 3.12
C ILE A 24 -14.33 -4.40 3.87
N ASP A 25 -14.27 -5.54 3.19
CA ASP A 25 -13.72 -6.79 3.74
C ASP A 25 -12.20 -6.91 3.58
N LEU A 26 -11.65 -6.30 2.53
CA LEU A 26 -10.24 -6.43 2.13
C LEU A 26 -9.70 -5.13 1.52
N ILE A 27 -8.48 -4.76 1.85
CA ILE A 27 -7.77 -3.63 1.23
C ILE A 27 -6.74 -4.15 0.24
N ILE A 28 -6.63 -3.49 -0.92
CA ILE A 28 -5.54 -3.72 -1.87
C ILE A 28 -4.75 -2.40 -1.96
N GLU A 29 -3.51 -2.40 -1.49
CA GLU A 29 -2.61 -1.26 -1.55
C GLU A 29 -1.56 -1.48 -2.63
N ILE A 30 -1.54 -0.61 -3.64
CA ILE A 30 -0.56 -0.69 -4.74
C ILE A 30 0.62 0.23 -4.41
N LEU A 31 1.82 -0.35 -4.40
CA LEU A 31 3.10 0.27 -4.04
C LEU A 31 4.07 0.19 -5.22
N ASP A 32 5.09 1.03 -5.21
CA ASP A 32 6.22 0.96 -6.16
C ASP A 32 7.29 0.03 -5.58
N ALA A 33 7.61 -1.06 -6.27
CA ALA A 33 8.54 -2.11 -5.81
C ALA A 33 9.95 -1.59 -5.52
N ARG A 34 10.35 -0.46 -6.13
CA ARG A 34 11.66 0.16 -5.91
C ARG A 34 11.77 0.84 -4.55
N ILE A 35 10.64 1.29 -4.01
CA ILE A 35 10.54 2.01 -2.73
C ILE A 35 9.28 1.59 -1.94
N PRO A 36 9.14 0.31 -1.53
CA PRO A 36 7.90 -0.19 -0.93
C PRO A 36 7.50 0.53 0.35
N PHE A 37 8.46 0.96 1.17
CA PHE A 37 8.17 1.73 2.38
C PHE A 37 7.77 3.17 2.06
N SER A 38 8.54 3.88 1.23
CA SER A 38 8.31 5.31 0.97
C SER A 38 7.08 5.58 0.11
N SER A 39 6.60 4.60 -0.66
CA SER A 39 5.39 4.71 -1.47
C SER A 39 4.11 4.34 -0.72
N GLN A 40 4.20 3.86 0.53
CA GLN A 40 3.02 3.59 1.36
C GLN A 40 2.31 4.87 1.78
N ASN A 41 1.00 4.74 2.04
CA ASN A 41 0.24 5.81 2.67
C ASN A 41 0.19 5.60 4.20
N PRO A 42 0.87 6.42 5.02
CA PRO A 42 0.88 6.26 6.48
C PRO A 42 -0.51 6.35 7.12
N MET A 43 -1.42 7.08 6.47
CA MET A 43 -2.79 7.22 6.93
C MET A 43 -3.55 5.89 6.81
N LEU A 44 -3.39 5.16 5.70
CA LEU A 44 -4.02 3.87 5.48
C LEU A 44 -3.62 2.84 6.54
N ALA A 45 -2.33 2.79 6.88
CA ALA A 45 -1.82 1.91 7.95
C ALA A 45 -2.48 2.20 9.30
N SER A 46 -2.77 3.47 9.59
CA SER A 46 -3.41 3.90 10.84
C SER A 46 -4.91 3.58 10.91
N ILE A 47 -5.62 3.57 9.77
CA ILE A 47 -7.09 3.38 9.72
C ILE A 47 -7.53 1.95 9.38
N ARG A 48 -6.63 1.10 8.87
CA ARG A 48 -6.92 -0.28 8.46
C ARG A 48 -7.47 -1.14 9.60
N GLY A 49 -6.96 -0.97 10.82
CA GLY A 49 -7.28 -1.85 11.94
C GLY A 49 -6.88 -3.31 11.65
N ASN A 50 -7.82 -4.25 11.85
CA ASN A 50 -7.62 -5.69 11.61
C ASN A 50 -8.06 -6.15 10.22
N LYS A 51 -8.29 -5.23 9.27
CA LYS A 51 -8.70 -5.64 7.92
C LYS A 51 -7.53 -6.28 7.18
N PRO A 52 -7.74 -7.43 6.52
CA PRO A 52 -6.72 -8.01 5.67
C PRO A 52 -6.31 -7.02 4.57
N CYS A 53 -5.03 -7.04 4.21
CA CYS A 53 -4.47 -6.17 3.19
C CYS A 53 -3.54 -6.95 2.26
N ILE A 54 -3.78 -6.82 0.96
CA ILE A 54 -2.85 -7.26 -0.08
C ILE A 54 -2.04 -6.04 -0.53
N LYS A 55 -0.72 -6.11 -0.36
CA LYS A 55 0.22 -5.11 -0.85
C LYS A 55 0.80 -5.57 -2.18
N ILE A 56 0.45 -4.86 -3.24
CA ILE A 56 0.97 -5.10 -4.59
C ILE A 56 2.26 -4.29 -4.76
N LEU A 57 3.40 -4.95 -4.94
CA LEU A 57 4.66 -4.32 -5.31
C LEU A 57 4.74 -4.24 -6.84
N ASN A 58 4.22 -3.16 -7.41
CA ASN A 58 4.17 -2.95 -8.86
C ASN A 58 5.53 -2.46 -9.39
N LYS A 59 5.78 -2.70 -10.68
CA LYS A 59 7.05 -2.38 -11.37
C LYS A 59 8.23 -3.18 -10.82
N ASP A 60 7.99 -4.45 -10.50
CA ASP A 60 9.03 -5.36 -10.00
C ASP A 60 10.16 -5.55 -11.02
N ASP A 61 9.87 -5.43 -12.31
CA ASP A 61 10.84 -5.40 -13.41
C ASP A 61 11.87 -4.27 -13.33
N LEU A 62 11.51 -3.17 -12.68
CA LEU A 62 12.40 -2.03 -12.43
C LEU A 62 13.08 -2.08 -11.06
N ALA A 63 12.76 -3.08 -10.24
CA ALA A 63 13.29 -3.26 -8.90
C ALA A 63 14.35 -4.38 -8.85
N ASP A 64 15.20 -4.34 -7.82
CA ASP A 64 16.13 -5.43 -7.56
C ASP A 64 15.36 -6.62 -6.97
N ALA A 65 15.36 -7.76 -7.67
CA ALA A 65 14.58 -8.94 -7.27
C ALA A 65 14.90 -9.44 -5.85
N GLY A 66 16.18 -9.41 -5.46
CA GLY A 66 16.61 -9.82 -4.11
C GLY A 66 16.07 -8.89 -3.03
N LYS A 67 16.08 -7.58 -3.26
CA LYS A 67 15.48 -6.59 -2.35
C LYS A 67 13.96 -6.67 -2.34
N THR A 68 13.32 -6.89 -3.49
CA THR A 68 11.87 -7.09 -3.57
C THR A 68 11.45 -8.27 -2.71
N GLN A 69 12.18 -9.40 -2.80
CA GLN A 69 11.92 -10.56 -1.96
C GLN A 69 12.10 -10.25 -0.46
N GLN A 70 13.17 -9.57 -0.07
CA GLN A 70 13.36 -9.13 1.33
C GLN A 70 12.22 -8.23 1.82
N TRP A 71 11.71 -7.34 0.96
CA TRP A 71 10.55 -6.52 1.28
C TRP A 71 9.28 -7.34 1.42
N GLN A 72 9.05 -8.33 0.55
CA GLN A 72 7.92 -9.24 0.67
C GLN A 72 7.97 -10.00 1.99
N GLU A 73 9.11 -10.57 2.36
CA GLU A 73 9.31 -11.28 3.63
C GLU A 73 9.06 -10.37 4.83
N TYR A 74 9.59 -9.14 4.82
CA TYR A 74 9.37 -8.17 5.89
C TYR A 74 7.89 -7.75 6.02
N LEU A 75 7.21 -7.53 4.90
CA LEU A 75 5.81 -7.09 4.90
C LEU A 75 4.85 -8.23 5.26
N ASP A 76 5.12 -9.47 4.81
CA ASP A 76 4.32 -10.66 5.13
C ASP A 76 4.39 -11.05 6.62
N GLN A 77 5.42 -10.60 7.35
CA GLN A 77 5.48 -10.74 8.82
C GLN A 77 4.46 -9.86 9.54
N GLN A 78 3.90 -8.85 8.88
CA GLN A 78 2.91 -7.97 9.48
C GLN A 78 1.54 -8.66 9.53
N LYS A 79 0.80 -8.38 10.60
CA LYS A 79 -0.51 -8.99 10.83
C LYS A 79 -1.47 -8.71 9.66
N ASP A 80 -2.11 -9.78 9.17
CA ASP A 80 -3.12 -9.74 8.11
C ASP A 80 -2.64 -9.04 6.83
N ILE A 81 -1.33 -9.15 6.51
CA ILE A 81 -0.74 -8.62 5.27
C ILE A 81 -0.23 -9.75 4.41
N LYS A 82 -0.49 -9.67 3.09
CA LYS A 82 0.14 -10.48 2.06
C LYS A 82 0.68 -9.61 0.95
N THR A 83 1.81 -10.00 0.38
CA THR A 83 2.45 -9.29 -0.72
C THR A 83 2.40 -10.05 -2.04
N ILE A 84 2.29 -9.30 -3.14
CA ILE A 84 2.40 -9.82 -4.50
C ILE A 84 3.26 -8.84 -5.30
N ALA A 85 4.36 -9.30 -5.89
CA ALA A 85 5.15 -8.50 -6.83
C ALA A 85 4.63 -8.75 -8.25
N ILE A 86 4.40 -7.68 -9.01
CA ILE A 86 3.88 -7.75 -10.39
C ILE A 86 4.50 -6.70 -11.30
N ASN A 87 4.50 -7.00 -12.61
CA ASN A 87 4.72 -6.06 -13.69
C ASN A 87 3.43 -5.90 -14.52
N MET A 88 2.93 -4.67 -14.70
CA MET A 88 1.77 -4.40 -15.58
C MET A 88 2.02 -4.72 -17.07
N SER A 89 3.27 -4.80 -17.50
CA SER A 89 3.64 -5.03 -18.90
C SER A 89 3.46 -6.49 -19.33
N HIS A 90 3.25 -7.40 -18.39
CA HIS A 90 2.96 -8.81 -18.63
C HIS A 90 1.75 -9.21 -17.77
N PRO A 91 0.51 -8.97 -18.25
CA PRO A 91 -0.64 -9.64 -17.66
C PRO A 91 -0.45 -11.15 -17.90
N GLU A 92 -0.18 -11.90 -16.83
CA GLU A 92 -0.21 -13.37 -16.89
C GLU A 92 -1.58 -13.89 -17.34
#